data_AF-A0A9P8VGC0-F1
#
_entry.id   AF-A0A9P8VGC0-F1
#
_cell.length_a   1.000
_cell.length_b   1.000
_cell.length_c   1.000
_cell.angle_alpha   90.00
_cell.angle_beta   90.00
_cell.angle_gamma   90.00
#
_symmetry.space_group_name_H-M   'P 1'
#
loop_
_entity.id
_entity.type
_entity.pdbx_description
1 polymer ?
#
loop_
_entity_poly.entity_id
_entity_poly.type
_entity_poly.pdbx_seq_one_letter_code
_entity_poly.pdbx_strand_id
1 'polypeptide(L)'
;MSDAYIETTYKGPVGSLKHRCQHCKATDTELFKCAGCHAARYCSRNHQVADRPQHKRLRKTIKEARAETAKEERLLRNADDEDTPANTFETAAGLFWGYKGTRDYMCARMRLAKSYLLRSGSLDGVREALDHMLDMIRLCRGDNVGMRQYVPGAMLRLYQDQECYDFIKWWATCDPDGKYNWSDVTLPHLNLRGADIFEDPDFLMTGLPGINHLVAILLLKLKLLIDVRKILAHRKGAPLAPLRSPISVKLQDKDEHQQAPPVDLASPQKALVTTPETWMMGTPEESALAVQNSYAAFWTTEGTLDLLKELRG
;
A
#
# COMPACT_ATOMS: atom_id res chain seq x y z
N MET A 1 7.11 36.94 1.32
CA MET A 1 8.31 36.10 1.48
C MET A 1 8.12 34.92 0.55
N SER A 2 9.07 34.69 -0.34
CA SER A 2 8.96 33.74 -1.46
C SER A 2 8.71 32.31 -0.98
N ASP A 3 7.56 31.74 -1.36
CA ASP A 3 7.28 30.32 -1.26
C ASP A 3 8.24 29.58 -2.20
N ALA A 4 9.39 29.21 -1.64
CA ALA A 4 10.30 28.30 -2.30
C ALA A 4 9.57 26.96 -2.46
N TYR A 5 9.17 26.66 -3.70
CA TYR A 5 8.70 25.37 -4.15
C TYR A 5 9.60 24.27 -3.54
N ILE A 6 9.08 23.52 -2.57
CA ILE A 6 9.70 22.26 -2.19
C ILE A 6 9.34 21.27 -3.30
N GLU A 7 10.19 21.19 -4.32
CA GLU A 7 10.19 20.07 -5.27
C GLU A 7 10.24 18.77 -4.48
N THR A 8 9.17 17.99 -4.55
CA THR A 8 9.13 16.69 -3.88
C THR A 8 9.99 15.73 -4.71
N THR A 9 11.09 15.31 -4.12
CA THR A 9 12.08 14.41 -4.72
C THR A 9 11.67 12.95 -4.58
N TYR A 10 10.43 12.55 -4.91
CA TYR A 10 10.13 11.13 -5.09
C TYR A 10 10.90 10.62 -6.33
N LYS A 11 12.17 10.32 -6.11
CA LYS A 11 13.14 9.67 -7.01
C LYS A 11 13.20 8.18 -6.66
N GLY A 12 12.04 7.60 -6.32
CA GLY A 12 11.92 6.16 -6.17
C GLY A 12 12.26 5.51 -7.52
N PRO A 13 12.96 4.37 -7.54
CA PRO A 13 13.26 3.68 -8.79
C PRO A 13 11.96 3.42 -9.57
N VAL A 14 11.95 3.82 -10.85
CA VAL A 14 10.86 3.50 -11.81
C VAL A 14 10.94 2.01 -12.15
N GLY A 15 9.78 1.38 -12.33
CA GLY A 15 9.68 -0.03 -12.68
C GLY A 15 9.69 -0.98 -11.49
N SER A 16 9.69 -2.28 -11.78
CA SER A 16 9.56 -3.36 -10.78
C SER A 16 10.42 -3.20 -9.52
N LEU A 17 9.79 -3.53 -8.40
CA LEU A 17 10.46 -3.59 -7.11
C LEU A 17 11.43 -4.78 -7.09
N LYS A 18 12.72 -4.49 -7.26
CA LYS A 18 13.82 -5.48 -7.27
C LYS A 18 14.81 -5.17 -6.16
N HIS A 19 15.57 -6.19 -5.74
CA HIS A 19 16.76 -5.95 -4.92
C HIS A 19 17.76 -5.11 -5.73
N ARG A 20 18.17 -3.99 -5.16
CA ARG A 20 19.12 -3.06 -5.77
C ARG A 20 19.95 -2.36 -4.72
N CYS A 21 21.12 -1.86 -5.12
CA CYS A 21 21.90 -0.99 -4.25
C CYS A 21 21.15 0.32 -4.02
N GLN A 22 20.97 0.73 -2.76
CA GLN A 22 20.28 1.97 -2.41
C GLN A 22 21.00 3.21 -2.95
N HIS A 23 22.32 3.14 -3.12
CA HIS A 23 23.16 4.22 -3.64
C HIS A 23 23.19 4.25 -5.18
N CYS A 24 23.81 3.25 -5.83
CA CYS A 24 24.02 3.26 -7.29
C CYS A 24 22.89 2.59 -8.11
N LYS A 25 21.86 2.04 -7.46
CA LYS A 25 20.68 1.40 -8.09
C LYS A 25 20.94 0.11 -8.88
N ALA A 26 22.18 -0.40 -8.91
CA ALA A 26 22.55 -1.66 -9.55
C ALA A 26 21.78 -2.86 -8.96
N THR A 27 21.31 -3.76 -9.83
CA THR A 27 20.49 -4.94 -9.51
C THR A 27 21.25 -6.26 -9.62
N ASP A 28 22.20 -6.36 -10.56
CA ASP A 28 22.85 -7.63 -10.94
C ASP A 28 24.22 -7.79 -10.26
N THR A 29 24.26 -7.49 -8.96
CA THR A 29 25.47 -7.61 -8.14
C THR A 29 25.12 -8.32 -6.83
N GLU A 30 26.10 -8.90 -6.17
CA GLU A 30 25.88 -9.42 -4.82
C GLU A 30 25.58 -8.25 -3.86
N LEU A 31 24.38 -8.27 -3.28
CA LEU A 31 23.87 -7.21 -2.43
C LEU A 31 23.71 -7.70 -1.00
N PHE A 32 24.41 -7.07 -0.06
CA PHE A 32 24.22 -7.34 1.36
C PHE A 32 23.20 -6.37 1.99
N LYS A 33 22.49 -6.85 3.01
CA LYS A 33 21.49 -6.07 3.76
C LYS A 33 22.18 -5.13 4.77
N CYS A 34 21.58 -3.96 4.96
CA CYS A 34 21.94 -3.10 6.08
C CYS A 34 21.60 -3.79 7.41
N ALA A 35 22.60 -4.11 8.22
CA ALA A 35 22.40 -4.77 9.54
C ALA A 35 21.62 -3.93 10.57
N GLY A 36 21.28 -2.67 10.27
CA GLY A 36 20.46 -1.85 11.17
C GLY A 36 18.96 -1.90 10.86
N CYS A 37 18.61 -1.76 9.58
CA CYS A 37 17.21 -1.68 9.17
C CYS A 37 16.72 -2.91 8.42
N HIS A 38 17.63 -3.75 7.88
CA HIS A 38 17.37 -4.90 7.02
C HIS A 38 16.49 -4.65 5.77
N ALA A 39 16.06 -3.40 5.54
CA ALA A 39 15.27 -2.98 4.39
C ALA A 39 16.15 -2.46 3.23
N ALA A 40 17.26 -1.79 3.53
CA ALA A 40 18.19 -1.28 2.51
C ALA A 40 19.28 -2.31 2.16
N ARG A 41 19.71 -2.30 0.89
CA ARG A 41 20.79 -3.15 0.38
C ARG A 41 21.89 -2.36 -0.31
N TYR A 42 23.11 -2.89 -0.29
CA TYR A 42 24.28 -2.26 -0.91
C TYR A 42 25.17 -3.31 -1.59
N CYS A 43 25.81 -2.94 -2.70
CA CYS A 43 26.82 -3.77 -3.37
C CYS A 43 28.22 -3.60 -2.78
N SER A 44 28.45 -2.55 -1.97
CA SER A 44 29.75 -2.31 -1.33
C SER A 44 29.59 -1.54 -0.03
N ARG A 45 30.60 -1.67 0.86
CA ARG A 45 30.66 -0.88 2.09
C ARG A 45 30.78 0.62 1.81
N ASN A 46 31.48 0.99 0.74
CA ASN A 46 31.63 2.39 0.31
C ASN A 46 30.27 3.01 -0.01
N HIS A 47 29.41 2.31 -0.75
CA HIS A 47 28.06 2.78 -1.05
C HIS A 47 27.18 2.89 0.20
N GLN A 48 27.33 1.98 1.16
CA GLN A 48 26.62 2.11 2.45
C GLN A 48 27.08 3.32 3.25
N VAL A 49 28.38 3.62 3.26
CA VAL A 49 28.94 4.79 3.95
C VAL A 49 28.49 6.08 3.25
N ALA A 50 28.51 6.11 1.93
CA ALA A 50 28.06 7.25 1.13
C ALA A 50 26.57 7.55 1.30
N ASP A 51 25.73 6.51 1.41
CA ASP A 51 24.28 6.66 1.66
C ASP A 51 23.94 6.99 3.13
N ARG A 52 24.90 6.84 4.05
CA ARG A 52 24.67 6.99 5.49
C ARG A 52 23.97 8.30 5.88
N PRO A 53 24.32 9.50 5.36
CA PRO A 53 23.66 10.74 5.75
C PRO A 53 22.16 10.74 5.44
N GLN A 54 21.76 10.20 4.28
CA GLN A 54 20.37 10.13 3.84
C GLN A 54 19.61 8.98 4.53
N HIS A 55 20.29 7.85 4.73
CA HIS A 55 19.69 6.64 5.30
C HIS A 55 19.61 6.63 6.85
N LYS A 56 20.42 7.43 7.55
CA LYS A 56 20.60 7.36 9.02
C LYS A 56 19.27 7.49 9.79
N ARG A 57 18.42 8.44 9.43
CA ARG A 57 17.15 8.70 10.13
C ARG A 57 16.22 7.50 10.01
N LEU A 58 15.93 7.07 8.77
CA LEU A 58 15.07 5.92 8.51
C LEU A 58 15.62 4.64 9.17
N ARG A 59 16.94 4.42 9.09
CA ARG A 59 17.59 3.27 9.74
C ARG A 59 17.36 3.25 11.24
N LYS A 60 17.57 4.39 11.92
CA LYS A 60 17.38 4.52 13.37
C LYS A 60 15.92 4.20 13.72
N THR A 61 14.99 4.82 13.01
CA THR A 61 13.56 4.66 13.29
C THR A 61 13.05 3.24 13.05
N ILE A 62 13.47 2.55 11.99
CA ILE A 62 13.12 1.12 11.79
C ILE A 62 13.68 0.26 12.92
N LYS A 63 14.95 0.49 13.31
CA LYS A 63 15.58 -0.26 14.39
C LYS A 63 14.83 -0.11 15.71
N GLU A 64 14.46 1.13 16.06
CA GLU A 64 13.69 1.44 17.28
C GLU A 64 12.28 0.83 17.22
N ALA A 65 11.59 0.93 16.08
CA ALA A 65 10.25 0.36 15.92
C ALA A 65 10.22 -1.17 16.03
N ARG A 66 11.26 -1.85 15.52
CA ARG A 66 11.41 -3.30 15.72
C ARG A 66 11.70 -3.66 17.17
N ALA A 67 12.57 -2.89 17.84
CA ALA A 67 12.85 -3.09 19.26
C ALA A 67 11.58 -2.92 20.09
N GLU A 68 10.74 -1.94 19.78
CA GLU A 68 9.45 -1.75 20.43
C GLU A 68 8.51 -2.93 20.16
N THR A 69 8.37 -3.33 18.91
CA THR A 69 7.51 -4.48 18.54
C THR A 69 7.93 -5.75 19.29
N ALA A 70 9.24 -6.02 19.38
CA ALA A 70 9.78 -7.16 20.11
C ALA A 70 9.61 -7.03 21.63
N LYS A 71 9.68 -5.81 22.17
CA LYS A 71 9.39 -5.54 23.59
C LYS A 71 7.93 -5.85 23.89
N GLU A 72 7.00 -5.32 23.11
CA GLU A 72 5.55 -5.54 23.28
C GLU A 72 5.18 -7.00 23.09
N GLU A 73 5.77 -7.69 22.10
CA GLU A 73 5.58 -9.13 21.93
C GLU A 73 6.01 -9.91 23.17
N ARG A 74 7.19 -9.58 23.72
CA ARG A 74 7.68 -10.24 24.94
C ARG A 74 6.79 -9.93 26.14
N LEU A 75 6.27 -8.72 26.27
CA LEU A 75 5.33 -8.39 27.35
C LEU A 75 4.09 -9.26 27.24
N LEU A 76 3.48 -9.37 26.05
CA LEU A 76 2.31 -10.22 25.82
C LEU A 76 2.58 -11.70 26.07
N ARG A 77 3.74 -12.23 25.65
CA ARG A 77 4.10 -13.64 25.88
C ARG A 77 4.30 -13.98 27.36
N ASN A 78 4.61 -13.00 28.19
CA ASN A 78 4.82 -13.16 29.62
C ASN A 78 3.71 -12.53 30.46
N ALA A 79 2.61 -12.10 29.83
CA ALA A 79 1.49 -11.50 30.52
C ALA A 79 0.75 -12.55 31.36
N ASP A 80 0.43 -12.18 32.59
CA ASP A 80 -0.36 -12.97 33.54
C ASP A 80 -1.58 -12.18 34.06
N ASP A 81 -1.91 -11.06 33.41
CA ASP A 81 -3.05 -10.22 33.76
C ASP A 81 -4.38 -10.76 33.22
N GLU A 82 -5.46 -10.40 33.92
CA GLU A 82 -6.83 -10.80 33.58
C GLU A 82 -7.28 -10.32 32.19
N ASP A 83 -6.70 -9.22 31.70
CA ASP A 83 -7.05 -8.57 30.43
C ASP A 83 -6.33 -9.19 29.22
N THR A 84 -5.44 -10.18 29.44
CA THR A 84 -4.61 -10.80 28.40
C THR A 84 -4.67 -12.34 28.48
N PRO A 85 -5.40 -13.02 27.58
CA PRO A 85 -5.49 -14.48 27.58
C PRO A 85 -4.13 -15.16 27.43
N ALA A 86 -3.91 -16.28 28.12
CA ALA A 86 -2.73 -17.12 27.92
C ALA A 86 -2.59 -17.56 26.45
N ASN A 87 -1.35 -17.59 25.94
CA ASN A 87 -1.07 -17.87 24.52
C ASN A 87 -1.88 -16.96 23.58
N THR A 88 -1.89 -15.65 23.86
CA THR A 88 -2.80 -14.68 23.23
C THR A 88 -2.73 -14.72 21.69
N PHE A 89 -1.55 -14.96 21.11
CA PHE A 89 -1.36 -14.98 19.66
C PHE A 89 -2.13 -16.10 18.94
N GLU A 90 -2.39 -17.18 19.66
CA GLU A 90 -3.12 -18.35 19.20
C GLU A 90 -4.58 -18.30 19.66
N THR A 91 -4.83 -18.02 20.94
CA THR A 91 -6.16 -18.10 21.57
C THR A 91 -7.04 -16.89 21.28
N ALA A 92 -6.45 -15.71 21.08
CA ALA A 92 -7.15 -14.48 20.75
C ALA A 92 -7.04 -14.10 19.25
N ALA A 93 -6.53 -14.99 18.40
CA ALA A 93 -6.45 -14.73 16.96
C ALA A 93 -7.85 -14.44 16.38
N GLY A 94 -7.96 -13.34 15.64
CA GLY A 94 -9.22 -12.80 15.11
C GLY A 94 -9.91 -11.80 16.05
N LEU A 95 -9.69 -11.93 17.36
CA LEU A 95 -10.29 -11.10 18.43
C LEU A 95 -9.29 -10.18 19.12
N PHE A 96 -8.04 -10.14 18.65
CA PHE A 96 -6.89 -9.60 19.38
C PHE A 96 -7.18 -8.19 19.89
N TRP A 97 -7.70 -7.30 19.04
CA TRP A 97 -8.02 -5.90 19.38
C TRP A 97 -9.03 -5.71 20.53
N GLY A 98 -9.87 -6.71 20.79
CA GLY A 98 -10.80 -6.71 21.92
C GLY A 98 -10.10 -6.68 23.27
N TYR A 99 -8.91 -7.28 23.37
CA TYR A 99 -8.10 -7.33 24.58
C TYR A 99 -7.23 -6.08 24.69
N LYS A 100 -7.38 -5.33 25.78
CA LYS A 100 -6.67 -4.06 25.97
C LYS A 100 -5.16 -4.23 25.95
N GLY A 101 -4.64 -5.27 26.61
CA GLY A 101 -3.20 -5.56 26.68
C GLY A 101 -2.54 -5.73 25.31
N THR A 102 -3.29 -6.14 24.29
CA THR A 102 -2.73 -6.40 22.95
C THR A 102 -2.60 -5.16 22.06
N ARG A 103 -3.25 -4.05 22.44
CA ARG A 103 -3.38 -2.87 21.56
C ARG A 103 -2.05 -2.18 21.33
N ASP A 104 -1.17 -2.14 22.33
CA ASP A 104 0.15 -1.52 22.22
C ASP A 104 1.04 -2.28 21.22
N TYR A 105 1.00 -3.61 21.24
CA TYR A 105 1.65 -4.45 20.24
C TYR A 105 1.12 -4.18 18.82
N MET A 106 -0.21 -4.10 18.64
CA MET A 106 -0.82 -3.83 17.34
C MET A 106 -0.43 -2.43 16.81
N CYS A 107 -0.43 -1.43 17.69
CA CYS A 107 0.01 -0.07 17.37
C CYS A 107 1.51 -0.01 17.01
N ALA A 108 2.36 -0.75 17.75
CA ALA A 108 3.79 -0.84 17.46
C ALA A 108 4.04 -1.46 16.07
N ARG A 109 3.33 -2.55 15.73
CA ARG A 109 3.41 -3.19 14.40
C ARG A 109 2.89 -2.32 13.28
N MET A 110 1.75 -1.65 13.48
CA MET A 110 1.22 -0.69 12.52
C MET A 110 2.29 0.36 12.18
N ARG A 111 2.89 0.96 13.20
CA ARG A 111 3.91 2.00 13.02
C ARG A 111 5.13 1.47 12.27
N LEU A 112 5.60 0.26 12.60
CA LEU A 112 6.70 -0.38 11.88
C LEU A 112 6.35 -0.62 10.39
N ALA A 113 5.23 -1.28 10.13
CA ALA A 113 4.80 -1.68 8.79
C ALA A 113 4.47 -0.48 7.89
N LYS A 114 3.49 0.33 8.29
CA LYS A 114 2.96 1.45 7.50
C LYS A 114 3.96 2.60 7.43
N SER A 115 4.45 3.08 8.58
CA SER A 115 5.17 4.36 8.62
C SER A 115 6.62 4.26 8.17
N TYR A 116 7.25 3.08 8.30
CA TYR A 116 8.68 2.93 8.07
C TYR A 116 9.04 1.92 6.99
N LEU A 117 8.52 0.69 7.06
CA LEU A 117 8.87 -0.37 6.10
C LEU A 117 8.26 -0.12 4.72
N LEU A 118 6.95 0.13 4.63
CA LEU A 118 6.26 0.37 3.37
C LEU A 118 6.80 1.62 2.64
N ARG A 119 7.06 2.68 3.42
CA ARG A 119 7.63 3.95 2.94
C ARG A 119 9.11 3.87 2.58
N SER A 120 9.84 2.84 3.03
CA SER A 120 11.26 2.67 2.67
C SER A 120 11.47 2.52 1.16
N GLY A 121 10.44 2.13 0.41
CA GLY A 121 10.54 1.98 -1.04
C GLY A 121 11.35 0.76 -1.50
N SER A 122 11.79 -0.10 -0.59
CA SER A 122 12.67 -1.25 -0.87
C SER A 122 11.89 -2.55 -1.01
N LEU A 123 12.41 -3.52 -1.77
CA LEU A 123 11.78 -4.84 -1.92
C LEU A 123 11.64 -5.56 -0.57
N ASP A 124 12.70 -5.58 0.24
CA ASP A 124 12.65 -6.21 1.56
C ASP A 124 11.65 -5.49 2.49
N GLY A 125 11.64 -4.15 2.48
CA GLY A 125 10.72 -3.37 3.31
C GLY A 125 9.25 -3.53 2.93
N VAL A 126 8.91 -3.57 1.63
CA VAL A 126 7.51 -3.76 1.20
C VAL A 126 7.02 -5.17 1.51
N ARG A 127 7.86 -6.20 1.32
CA ARG A 127 7.51 -7.58 1.70
C ARG A 127 7.24 -7.69 3.20
N GLU A 128 8.18 -7.23 4.03
CA GLU A 128 8.04 -7.27 5.49
C GLU A 128 6.84 -6.44 5.97
N ALA A 129 6.59 -5.28 5.34
CA ALA A 129 5.39 -4.49 5.64
C ALA A 129 4.11 -5.27 5.34
N LEU A 130 4.02 -5.92 4.17
CA LEU A 130 2.86 -6.72 3.80
C LEU A 130 2.64 -7.88 4.76
N ASP A 131 3.70 -8.59 5.15
CA ASP A 131 3.64 -9.68 6.13
C ASP A 131 3.06 -9.19 7.46
N HIS A 132 3.54 -8.03 7.95
CA HIS A 132 2.99 -7.44 9.16
C HIS A 132 1.52 -7.04 9.01
N MET A 133 1.13 -6.45 7.88
CA MET A 133 -0.24 -6.00 7.64
C MET A 133 -1.22 -7.18 7.58
N LEU A 134 -0.87 -8.24 6.83
CA LEU A 134 -1.71 -9.44 6.71
C LEU A 134 -1.83 -10.19 8.04
N ASP A 135 -0.75 -10.31 8.80
CA ASP A 135 -0.81 -10.96 10.11
C ASP A 135 -1.56 -10.12 11.15
N MET A 136 -1.50 -8.78 11.10
CA MET A 136 -2.38 -7.93 11.90
C MET A 136 -3.86 -8.11 11.55
N ILE A 137 -4.20 -8.27 10.27
CA ILE A 137 -5.57 -8.59 9.82
C ILE A 137 -5.99 -10.01 10.27
N ARG A 138 -5.07 -10.97 10.30
CA ARG A 138 -5.32 -12.30 10.88
C ARG A 138 -5.63 -12.21 12.38
N LEU A 139 -4.85 -11.41 13.12
CA LEU A 139 -5.06 -11.20 14.55
C LEU A 139 -6.34 -10.39 14.83
N CYS A 140 -6.71 -9.46 13.97
CA CYS A 140 -7.89 -8.61 14.11
C CYS A 140 -8.70 -8.64 12.82
N ARG A 141 -9.67 -9.57 12.74
CA ARG A 141 -10.51 -9.77 11.53
C ARG A 141 -11.30 -8.52 11.16
N GLY A 142 -11.78 -7.78 12.16
CA GLY A 142 -12.48 -6.51 11.95
C GLY A 142 -11.59 -5.36 11.47
N ASP A 143 -10.27 -5.57 11.38
CA ASP A 143 -9.28 -4.59 10.92
C ASP A 143 -9.44 -3.21 11.59
N ASN A 144 -9.58 -3.21 12.93
CA ASN A 144 -9.77 -1.98 13.70
C ASN A 144 -8.59 -1.00 13.61
N VAL A 145 -7.41 -1.49 13.18
CA VAL A 145 -6.19 -0.69 12.97
C VAL A 145 -6.16 -0.06 11.57
N GLY A 146 -7.03 -0.52 10.66
CA GLY A 146 -7.18 0.03 9.30
C GLY A 146 -6.08 -0.39 8.32
N MET A 147 -5.51 -1.59 8.48
CA MET A 147 -4.47 -2.12 7.61
C MET A 147 -4.96 -2.47 6.21
N ARG A 148 -6.26 -2.76 6.03
CA ARG A 148 -6.83 -3.08 4.71
C ARG A 148 -6.66 -1.96 3.68
N GLN A 149 -6.44 -0.72 4.12
CA GLN A 149 -6.23 0.43 3.24
C GLN A 149 -4.85 0.43 2.57
N TYR A 150 -3.86 -0.26 3.15
CA TYR A 150 -2.47 -0.24 2.69
C TYR A 150 -2.07 -1.53 1.97
N VAL A 151 -2.75 -2.64 2.26
CA VAL A 151 -2.47 -3.97 1.69
C VAL A 151 -2.51 -3.97 0.15
N PRO A 152 -3.54 -3.43 -0.52
CA PRO A 152 -3.57 -3.42 -1.98
C PRO A 152 -2.37 -2.73 -2.63
N GLY A 153 -1.97 -1.57 -2.12
CA GLY A 153 -0.82 -0.83 -2.64
C GLY A 153 0.49 -1.63 -2.49
N ALA A 154 0.64 -2.39 -1.40
CA ALA A 154 1.80 -3.25 -1.20
C ALA A 154 1.79 -4.46 -2.15
N MET A 155 0.66 -5.16 -2.29
CA MET A 155 0.49 -6.30 -3.20
C MET A 155 0.80 -5.91 -4.66
N LEU A 156 0.29 -4.77 -5.12
CA LEU A 156 0.53 -4.27 -6.49
C LEU A 156 2.01 -3.99 -6.76
N ARG A 157 2.74 -3.47 -5.77
CA ARG A 157 4.19 -3.23 -5.85
C ARG A 157 5.00 -4.54 -5.85
N LEU A 158 4.41 -5.62 -5.39
CA LEU A 158 5.00 -6.96 -5.35
C LEU A 158 4.53 -7.86 -6.50
N TYR A 159 3.77 -7.32 -7.47
CA TYR A 159 3.19 -8.07 -8.59
C TYR A 159 2.22 -9.19 -8.16
N GLN A 160 1.57 -9.03 -7.01
CA GLN A 160 0.52 -9.92 -6.52
C GLN A 160 -0.84 -9.42 -7.00
N ASP A 161 -1.00 -9.35 -8.33
CA ASP A 161 -2.12 -8.64 -8.95
C ASP A 161 -3.45 -9.40 -8.77
N GLN A 162 -3.44 -10.73 -8.88
CA GLN A 162 -4.63 -11.56 -8.64
C GLN A 162 -5.01 -11.56 -7.15
N GLU A 163 -4.05 -11.71 -6.25
CA GLU A 163 -4.29 -11.70 -4.81
C GLU A 163 -4.77 -10.34 -4.33
N CYS A 164 -4.28 -9.25 -4.93
CA CYS A 164 -4.78 -7.90 -4.69
C CYS A 164 -6.26 -7.77 -5.07
N TYR A 165 -6.63 -8.27 -6.25
CA TYR A 165 -8.02 -8.26 -6.70
C TYR A 165 -8.93 -9.08 -5.78
N ASP A 166 -8.54 -10.32 -5.47
CA ASP A 166 -9.27 -11.22 -4.57
C ASP A 166 -9.43 -10.60 -3.17
N PHE A 167 -8.39 -9.94 -2.65
CA PHE A 167 -8.42 -9.25 -1.36
C PHE A 167 -9.45 -8.12 -1.36
N ILE A 168 -9.41 -7.24 -2.36
CA ILE A 168 -10.34 -6.10 -2.46
C ILE A 168 -11.78 -6.59 -2.64
N LYS A 169 -12.00 -7.53 -3.56
CA LYS A 169 -13.33 -8.07 -3.83
C LYS A 169 -13.92 -8.76 -2.60
N TRP A 170 -13.10 -9.51 -1.85
CA TRP A 170 -13.55 -10.12 -0.59
C TRP A 170 -14.05 -9.05 0.38
N TRP A 171 -13.28 -7.99 0.64
CA TRP A 171 -13.69 -6.91 1.55
C TRP A 171 -14.94 -6.16 1.08
N ALA A 172 -15.13 -6.00 -0.22
CA ALA A 172 -16.29 -5.32 -0.77
C ALA A 172 -17.57 -6.17 -0.72
N THR A 173 -17.45 -7.49 -0.63
CA THR A 173 -18.59 -8.42 -0.78
C THR A 173 -18.83 -9.35 0.41
N CYS A 174 -17.95 -9.35 1.42
CA CYS A 174 -18.05 -10.29 2.54
C CYS A 174 -19.24 -10.05 3.48
N ASP A 175 -19.79 -8.83 3.49
CA ASP A 175 -20.87 -8.43 4.38
C ASP A 175 -21.99 -7.66 3.67
N PRO A 176 -22.72 -8.29 2.72
CA PRO A 176 -23.72 -7.61 1.91
C PRO A 176 -24.89 -7.07 2.74
N ASP A 177 -25.21 -7.70 3.87
CA ASP A 177 -26.34 -7.36 4.72
C ASP A 177 -25.95 -6.58 5.99
N GLY A 178 -24.65 -6.30 6.19
CA GLY A 178 -24.14 -5.63 7.40
C GLY A 178 -24.21 -6.50 8.68
N LYS A 179 -24.27 -7.83 8.53
CA LYS A 179 -24.49 -8.82 9.60
C LYS A 179 -23.30 -9.74 9.82
N TYR A 180 -22.18 -9.54 9.13
CA TYR A 180 -21.01 -10.38 9.27
C TYR A 180 -20.42 -10.26 10.69
N ASN A 181 -20.39 -11.37 11.41
CA ASN A 181 -19.87 -11.41 12.77
C ASN A 181 -18.34 -11.50 12.76
N TRP A 182 -17.67 -10.36 12.87
CA TRP A 182 -16.20 -10.27 12.93
C TRP A 182 -15.58 -11.06 14.10
N SER A 183 -16.37 -11.32 15.15
CA SER A 183 -15.93 -12.07 16.33
C SER A 183 -16.06 -13.58 16.17
N ASP A 184 -16.80 -14.06 15.17
CA ASP A 184 -16.91 -15.49 14.90
C ASP A 184 -15.74 -15.96 14.02
N VAL A 185 -14.74 -16.53 14.70
CA VAL A 185 -13.51 -17.03 14.06
C VAL A 185 -13.75 -18.22 13.13
N THR A 186 -14.92 -18.87 13.18
CA THR A 186 -15.28 -20.01 12.32
C THR A 186 -15.79 -19.58 10.95
N LEU A 187 -16.26 -18.33 10.81
CA LEU A 187 -16.74 -17.80 9.53
C LEU A 187 -15.59 -17.65 8.53
N PRO A 188 -15.83 -17.85 7.22
CA PRO A 188 -14.81 -17.67 6.19
C PRO A 188 -14.23 -16.25 6.19
N HIS A 189 -12.90 -16.13 6.15
CA HIS A 189 -12.19 -14.86 6.19
C HIS A 189 -11.07 -14.82 5.15
N LEU A 190 -11.07 -13.80 4.28
CA LEU A 190 -10.11 -13.66 3.17
C LEU A 190 -9.92 -14.94 2.35
N ASN A 191 -11.02 -15.65 2.10
CA ASN A 191 -11.03 -16.97 1.46
C ASN A 191 -11.37 -16.95 -0.03
N LEU A 192 -11.61 -15.77 -0.61
CA LEU A 192 -11.82 -15.62 -2.06
C LEU A 192 -10.50 -15.86 -2.81
N ARG A 193 -10.52 -16.67 -3.87
CA ARG A 193 -9.36 -16.98 -4.71
C ARG A 193 -9.76 -17.07 -6.17
N GLY A 194 -8.96 -16.47 -7.05
CA GLY A 194 -9.14 -16.57 -8.50
C GLY A 194 -10.42 -15.93 -9.01
N ALA A 195 -10.86 -14.83 -8.39
CA ALA A 195 -11.98 -14.06 -8.91
C ALA A 195 -11.64 -13.49 -10.30
N ASP A 196 -12.67 -13.32 -11.14
CA ASP A 196 -12.50 -12.84 -12.50
C ASP A 196 -12.10 -11.37 -12.52
N ILE A 197 -10.81 -11.10 -12.73
CA ILE A 197 -10.29 -9.74 -12.79
C ILE A 197 -10.85 -8.92 -13.97
N PHE A 198 -11.49 -9.55 -14.96
CA PHE A 198 -12.11 -8.88 -16.11
C PHE A 198 -13.57 -8.49 -15.89
N GLU A 199 -14.22 -8.98 -14.82
CA GLU A 199 -15.61 -8.64 -14.52
C GLU A 199 -15.79 -7.14 -14.25
N ASP A 200 -17.03 -6.67 -14.34
CA ASP A 200 -17.37 -5.31 -13.99
C ASP A 200 -17.12 -5.04 -12.49
N PRO A 201 -16.38 -3.96 -12.12
CA PRO A 201 -16.11 -3.63 -10.72
C PRO A 201 -17.31 -3.02 -9.98
N ASP A 202 -18.55 -3.17 -10.46
CA ASP A 202 -19.80 -2.73 -9.80
C ASP A 202 -19.93 -3.11 -8.31
N PHE A 203 -19.28 -4.20 -7.86
CA PHE A 203 -19.22 -4.56 -6.44
C PHE A 203 -18.52 -3.51 -5.56
N LEU A 204 -17.76 -2.58 -6.14
CA LEU A 204 -17.21 -1.43 -5.42
C LEU A 204 -18.20 -0.28 -5.33
N MET A 205 -19.20 -0.24 -6.22
CA MET A 205 -20.23 0.81 -6.25
C MET A 205 -21.33 0.57 -5.22
N THR A 206 -21.41 -0.65 -4.68
CA THR A 206 -22.31 -0.98 -3.56
C THR A 206 -21.65 -0.56 -2.23
N GLY A 207 -22.05 0.60 -1.70
CA GLY A 207 -21.60 1.12 -0.40
C GLY A 207 -20.61 2.29 -0.50
N LEU A 208 -19.85 2.55 0.57
CA LEU A 208 -18.75 3.52 0.61
C LEU A 208 -17.40 2.76 0.51
N PRO A 209 -16.93 2.43 -0.70
CA PRO A 209 -15.64 1.76 -0.86
C PRO A 209 -14.52 2.68 -0.35
N GLY A 210 -13.54 2.13 0.35
CA GLY A 210 -12.34 2.88 0.72
C GLY A 210 -11.62 3.34 -0.55
N ILE A 211 -11.28 4.63 -0.65
CA ILE A 211 -10.67 5.21 -1.84
C ILE A 211 -9.39 4.47 -2.29
N ASN A 212 -8.63 3.88 -1.36
CA ASN A 212 -7.45 3.08 -1.67
C ASN A 212 -7.78 1.83 -2.50
N HIS A 213 -8.94 1.21 -2.25
CA HIS A 213 -9.40 0.02 -2.98
C HIS A 213 -9.83 0.40 -4.39
N LEU A 214 -10.58 1.50 -4.55
CA LEU A 214 -10.93 2.05 -5.86
C LEU A 214 -9.70 2.34 -6.71
N VAL A 215 -8.73 3.04 -6.12
CA VAL A 215 -7.48 3.41 -6.79
C VAL A 215 -6.65 2.18 -7.16
N ALA A 216 -6.61 1.16 -6.31
CA ALA A 216 -5.93 -0.11 -6.59
C ALA A 216 -6.60 -0.87 -7.75
N ILE A 217 -7.93 -0.92 -7.80
CA ILE A 217 -8.68 -1.57 -8.89
C ILE A 217 -8.50 -0.81 -10.19
N LEU A 218 -8.57 0.52 -10.16
CA LEU A 218 -8.25 1.34 -11.33
C LEU A 218 -6.85 1.02 -11.87
N LEU A 219 -5.84 0.93 -11.00
CA LEU A 219 -4.49 0.57 -11.41
C LEU A 219 -4.40 -0.84 -12.00
N LEU A 220 -5.09 -1.83 -11.42
CA LEU A 220 -5.18 -3.18 -11.97
C LEU A 220 -5.81 -3.19 -13.37
N LYS A 221 -6.92 -2.46 -13.56
CA LYS A 221 -7.58 -2.36 -14.87
C LYS A 221 -6.67 -1.67 -15.90
N LEU A 222 -5.92 -0.63 -15.51
CA LEU A 222 -4.92 0.01 -16.36
C LEU A 222 -3.76 -0.94 -16.74
N LYS A 223 -3.24 -1.72 -15.77
CA LYS A 223 -2.25 -2.77 -16.02
C LYS A 223 -2.73 -3.77 -17.09
N LEU A 224 -3.92 -4.33 -16.86
CA LEU A 224 -4.52 -5.30 -17.78
C LEU A 224 -4.73 -4.72 -19.17
N LEU A 225 -5.20 -3.48 -19.27
CA LEU A 225 -5.38 -2.80 -20.55
C LEU A 225 -4.05 -2.67 -21.31
N ILE A 226 -2.98 -2.28 -20.62
CA ILE A 226 -1.64 -2.20 -21.21
C ILE A 226 -1.17 -3.56 -21.70
N ASP A 227 -1.34 -4.61 -20.90
CA ASP A 227 -0.91 -5.97 -21.25
C ASP A 227 -1.69 -6.53 -22.44
N VAL A 228 -3.02 -6.39 -22.44
CA VAL A 228 -3.87 -6.78 -23.58
C VAL A 228 -3.46 -6.03 -24.85
N ARG A 229 -3.18 -4.72 -24.74
CA ARG A 229 -2.71 -3.92 -25.87
C ARG A 229 -1.36 -4.41 -26.39
N LYS A 230 -0.39 -4.69 -25.51
CA LYS A 230 0.92 -5.25 -25.87
C LYS A 230 0.77 -6.60 -26.58
N ILE A 231 -0.10 -7.49 -26.08
CA ILE A 231 -0.40 -8.78 -26.72
C ILE A 231 -1.01 -8.58 -28.11
N LEU A 232 -1.97 -7.65 -28.26
CA LEU A 232 -2.62 -7.38 -29.54
C LEU A 232 -1.65 -6.79 -30.58
N ALA A 233 -0.79 -5.85 -30.17
CA ALA A 233 0.24 -5.27 -31.03
C ALA A 233 1.21 -6.35 -31.52
N HIS A 234 1.67 -7.21 -30.60
CA HIS A 234 2.54 -8.34 -30.94
C HIS A 234 1.87 -9.29 -31.94
N ARG A 235 0.61 -9.68 -31.72
CA ARG A 235 -0.14 -10.55 -32.64
C ARG A 235 -0.35 -9.95 -34.03
N LYS A 236 -0.50 -8.63 -34.13
CA LYS A 236 -0.73 -7.92 -35.39
C LYS A 236 0.55 -7.56 -36.15
N GLY A 237 1.73 -7.74 -35.54
CA GLY A 237 3.01 -7.29 -36.12
C GLY A 237 3.06 -5.78 -36.36
N ALA A 238 2.24 -5.01 -35.63
CA ALA A 238 2.03 -3.59 -35.85
C ALA A 238 2.22 -2.80 -34.55
N PRO A 239 2.70 -1.56 -34.61
CA PRO A 239 2.84 -0.71 -33.43
C PRO A 239 1.49 -0.45 -32.76
N LEU A 240 1.53 -0.13 -31.47
CA LEU A 240 0.34 0.22 -30.67
C LEU A 240 -0.39 1.41 -31.30
N ALA A 241 -1.63 1.18 -31.74
CA ALA A 241 -2.49 2.26 -32.21
C ALA A 241 -2.92 3.14 -31.01
N PRO A 242 -2.96 4.49 -31.16
CA PRO A 242 -3.39 5.38 -30.08
C PRO A 242 -4.79 5.04 -29.57
N LEU A 243 -5.01 5.17 -28.26
CA LEU A 243 -6.33 5.12 -27.67
C LEU A 243 -7.12 6.35 -28.13
N ARG A 244 -8.10 6.13 -29.00
CA ARG A 244 -9.14 7.12 -29.24
C ARG A 244 -10.10 7.03 -28.05
N SER A 245 -10.05 8.00 -27.15
CA SER A 245 -11.09 8.12 -26.12
C SER A 245 -12.42 8.40 -26.83
N PRO A 246 -13.45 7.54 -26.70
CA PRO A 246 -14.81 7.92 -27.05
C PRO A 246 -15.41 8.89 -26.02
N ILE A 247 -14.68 9.14 -24.93
CA ILE A 247 -15.13 9.88 -23.77
C ILE A 247 -14.67 11.33 -23.89
N SER A 248 -15.46 12.13 -24.62
CA SER A 248 -15.53 13.57 -24.40
C SER A 248 -16.31 13.82 -23.10
N VAL A 249 -15.73 13.50 -21.93
CA VAL A 249 -16.30 13.98 -20.67
C VAL A 249 -16.02 15.48 -20.64
N LYS A 250 -17.06 16.25 -21.01
CA LYS A 250 -17.21 17.60 -20.49
C LYS A 250 -17.33 17.43 -18.99
N LEU A 251 -16.22 17.62 -18.26
CA LEU A 251 -16.26 17.91 -16.84
C LEU A 251 -17.13 19.17 -16.72
N GLN A 252 -18.41 19.00 -16.43
CA GLN A 252 -19.29 20.12 -16.18
C GLN A 252 -18.87 20.69 -14.84
N ASP A 253 -18.38 21.93 -14.85
CA ASP A 253 -18.21 22.76 -13.67
C ASP A 253 -19.52 22.82 -12.90
N LYS A 254 -19.66 22.01 -11.84
CA LYS A 254 -20.61 22.23 -10.74
C LYS A 254 -20.09 21.56 -9.48
N ASP A 255 -19.44 22.35 -8.63
CA ASP A 255 -19.89 22.58 -7.25
C ASP A 255 -18.93 23.57 -6.55
N GLU A 256 -19.39 24.81 -6.38
CA GLU A 256 -18.70 25.92 -5.67
C GLU A 256 -18.53 25.67 -4.15
N HIS A 257 -18.68 24.43 -3.68
CA HIS A 257 -18.58 24.08 -2.24
C HIS A 257 -17.43 23.11 -1.90
N GLN A 258 -16.59 22.71 -2.87
CA GLN A 258 -15.39 21.93 -2.55
C GLN A 258 -14.23 22.83 -2.13
N GLN A 259 -13.97 22.86 -0.82
CA GLN A 259 -12.94 23.67 -0.16
C GLN A 259 -11.48 23.24 -0.42
N ALA A 260 -11.22 22.36 -1.39
CA ALA A 260 -9.88 22.10 -1.90
C ALA A 260 -9.94 21.56 -3.35
N PRO A 261 -9.02 21.97 -4.24
CA PRO A 261 -8.97 21.42 -5.59
C PRO A 261 -8.66 19.91 -5.55
N PRO A 262 -9.23 19.11 -6.47
CA PRO A 262 -8.96 17.68 -6.55
C PRO A 262 -7.46 17.41 -6.71
N VAL A 263 -6.97 16.34 -6.05
CA VAL A 263 -5.56 15.95 -6.13
C VAL A 263 -5.24 15.51 -7.56
N ASP A 264 -4.39 16.26 -8.25
CA ASP A 264 -3.91 15.91 -9.59
C ASP A 264 -2.97 14.70 -9.50
N LEU A 265 -3.40 13.54 -10.02
CA LEU A 265 -2.56 12.34 -10.11
C LEU A 265 -1.35 12.52 -11.04
N ALA A 266 -1.41 13.46 -12.00
CA ALA A 266 -0.29 13.83 -12.85
C ALA A 266 0.68 14.80 -12.17
N SER A 267 0.24 15.47 -11.10
CA SER A 267 1.02 16.38 -10.26
C SER A 267 0.78 16.14 -8.76
N PRO A 268 1.07 14.93 -8.24
CA PRO A 268 0.65 14.54 -6.89
C PRO A 268 1.57 15.09 -5.79
N GLN A 269 2.50 15.98 -6.12
CA GLN A 269 3.56 16.47 -5.23
C GLN A 269 2.99 16.94 -3.88
N LYS A 270 1.94 17.77 -3.91
CA LYS A 270 1.29 18.27 -2.70
C LYS A 270 0.75 17.13 -1.82
N ALA A 271 0.16 16.11 -2.43
CA ALA A 271 -0.38 14.94 -1.72
C ALA A 271 0.71 14.00 -1.20
N LEU A 272 1.87 13.89 -1.84
CA LEU A 272 2.95 12.97 -1.44
C LEU A 272 3.68 13.41 -0.16
N VAL A 273 3.64 14.70 0.19
CA VAL A 273 4.34 15.26 1.37
C VAL A 273 3.43 15.49 2.58
N THR A 274 2.10 15.51 2.40
CA THR A 274 1.15 15.66 3.49
C THR A 274 1.17 14.41 4.38
N THR A 275 1.27 14.54 5.69
CA THR A 275 0.99 13.41 6.61
C THR A 275 -0.19 13.81 7.48
N PRO A 276 -1.42 13.47 7.08
CA PRO A 276 -2.58 13.77 7.91
C PRO A 276 -2.46 13.01 9.24
N GLU A 277 -2.59 13.71 10.36
CA GLU A 277 -2.60 13.08 11.68
C GLU A 277 -3.89 12.27 11.90
N THR A 278 -4.99 12.74 11.30
CA THR A 278 -6.31 12.07 11.27
C THR A 278 -6.94 12.26 9.89
N TRP A 279 -7.85 11.35 9.51
CA TRP A 279 -8.64 11.44 8.28
C TRP A 279 -9.99 10.78 8.51
N MET A 280 -11.00 11.17 7.73
CA MET A 280 -12.31 10.52 7.67
C MET A 280 -12.61 10.12 6.23
N MET A 281 -13.55 9.18 6.03
CA MET A 281 -13.97 8.84 4.67
C MET A 281 -14.57 10.06 3.96
N GLY A 282 -14.15 10.28 2.72
CA GLY A 282 -14.57 11.40 1.86
C GLY A 282 -13.76 12.68 2.02
N THR A 283 -12.73 12.73 2.89
CA THR A 283 -11.97 13.97 3.11
C THR A 283 -10.79 14.13 2.13
N PRO A 284 -10.31 15.37 1.89
CA PRO A 284 -9.09 15.62 1.12
C PRO A 284 -7.86 14.89 1.68
N GLU A 285 -7.79 14.71 2.99
CA GLU A 285 -6.73 13.96 3.68
C GLU A 285 -6.75 12.47 3.29
N GLU A 286 -7.94 11.88 3.18
CA GLU A 286 -8.09 10.51 2.69
C GLU A 286 -7.61 10.39 1.24
N SER A 287 -7.96 11.36 0.39
CA SER A 287 -7.50 11.42 -1.00
C SER A 287 -5.97 11.56 -1.09
N ALA A 288 -5.36 12.41 -0.26
CA ALA A 288 -3.90 12.55 -0.23
C ALA A 288 -3.19 11.26 0.22
N LEU A 289 -3.76 10.58 1.22
CA LEU A 289 -3.27 9.30 1.71
C LEU A 289 -3.42 8.19 0.65
N ALA A 290 -4.54 8.18 -0.08
CA ALA A 290 -4.79 7.27 -1.20
C ALA A 290 -3.71 7.40 -2.28
N VAL A 291 -3.40 8.64 -2.63
CA VAL A 291 -2.32 8.94 -3.57
C VAL A 291 -0.98 8.50 -3.00
N GLN A 292 -0.64 8.76 -1.74
CA GLN A 292 0.63 8.27 -1.16
C GLN A 292 0.79 6.74 -1.21
N ASN A 293 -0.29 6.02 -0.90
CA ASN A 293 -0.28 4.57 -0.83
C ASN A 293 -0.17 3.92 -2.22
N SER A 294 -0.86 4.51 -3.19
CA SER A 294 -0.98 3.95 -4.54
C SER A 294 0.03 4.52 -5.53
N TYR A 295 0.53 5.74 -5.34
CA TYR A 295 1.38 6.41 -6.32
C TYR A 295 2.67 5.64 -6.58
N ALA A 296 3.25 5.03 -5.55
CA ALA A 296 4.39 4.13 -5.73
C ALA A 296 4.03 2.93 -6.63
N ALA A 297 2.82 2.40 -6.55
CA ALA A 297 2.33 1.35 -7.44
C ALA A 297 2.12 1.86 -8.88
N PHE A 298 1.52 3.04 -9.07
CA PHE A 298 1.41 3.68 -10.39
C PHE A 298 2.79 3.91 -11.03
N TRP A 299 3.74 4.43 -10.25
CA TRP A 299 5.10 4.75 -10.68
C TRP A 299 5.95 3.52 -11.01
N THR A 300 5.72 2.40 -10.31
CA THR A 300 6.45 1.14 -10.56
C THR A 300 5.83 0.30 -11.67
N THR A 301 4.62 0.64 -12.12
CA THR A 301 3.94 -0.05 -13.22
C THR A 301 4.36 0.55 -14.56
N GLU A 302 4.99 -0.26 -15.40
CA GLU A 302 5.48 0.16 -16.71
C GLU A 302 4.33 0.55 -17.64
N GLY A 303 4.43 1.71 -18.29
CA GLY A 303 3.47 2.19 -19.28
C GLY A 303 2.20 2.84 -18.71
N THR A 304 1.93 2.75 -17.40
CA THR A 304 0.73 3.37 -16.80
C THR A 304 0.78 4.89 -16.88
N LEU A 305 1.92 5.50 -16.57
CA LEU A 305 2.05 6.97 -16.65
C LEU A 305 2.02 7.47 -18.10
N ASP A 306 2.56 6.71 -19.04
CA ASP A 306 2.54 7.07 -20.46
C ASP A 306 1.12 6.99 -21.02
N LEU A 307 0.37 5.96 -20.64
CA LEU A 307 -1.05 5.83 -20.94
C LEU A 307 -1.88 6.99 -20.37
N LEU A 308 -1.63 7.39 -19.12
CA LEU A 308 -2.33 8.53 -18.52
C LEU A 308 -2.02 9.86 -19.24
N LYS A 309 -0.79 10.04 -19.72
CA LYS A 309 -0.43 11.21 -20.54
C LYS A 309 -1.08 11.17 -21.91
N GLU A 310 -1.13 10.00 -22.55
CA GLU A 310 -1.80 9.79 -23.85
C GLU A 310 -3.29 10.14 -23.76
N LEU A 311 -3.97 9.75 -22.68
CA LEU A 311 -5.39 10.05 -22.48
C LEU A 311 -5.69 11.54 -22.20
N ARG A 312 -4.67 12.35 -21.86
CA ARG A 312 -4.81 13.78 -21.57
C ARG A 312 -4.64 14.67 -22.82
N GLY A 313 -3.96 14.15 -23.85
CA GLY A 313 -3.71 14.84 -25.13
C GLY A 313 -4.83 14.59 -26.14
#